data_AF-A0AAW5C6F7-F1
#
_entry.id   AF-A0AAW5C6F7-F1
#
_cell.length_a   1.000
_cell.length_b   1.000
_cell.length_c   1.000
_cell.angle_alpha   90.00
_cell.angle_beta   90.00
_cell.angle_gamma   90.00
#
_symmetry.space_group_name_H-M   'P 1'
#
loop_
_entity.id
_entity.type
_entity.pdbx_description
1 polymer ?
#
loop_
_entity_poly.entity_id
_entity_poly.type
_entity_poly.pdbx_seq_one_letter_code
_entity_poly.pdbx_strand_id
1 'polypeptide(L)'
;MQNDAHAKRVLGSRQVLARILQGAAEEYRGYSAEEIGAWIGLISILSDLVRPGSGSADRMICMNAPAYVGNAMSEYRITKTDVMGRIPELKSSYDKLSVVIICLDGRNAGDSKGSLHGFLGTLLSPDMSVDEKRGILEQDYGMKMEQELEEELRQMCNLSEAIEERGFSKGFSQGISEGIEDFAALTENLLKESRLGDLQRAVKDEAFRSQLFEEYNIKSR
;
A
#
# COMPACT_ATOMS: atom_id res chain seq x y z
N MET A 1 6.88 -0.56 8.85
CA MET A 1 7.33 0.66 9.56
C MET A 1 8.32 1.48 8.72
N GLN A 2 9.32 0.85 8.09
CA GLN A 2 10.31 1.55 7.23
C GLN A 2 9.76 1.94 5.83
N ASN A 3 8.99 1.07 5.16
CA ASN A 3 8.36 1.36 3.85
C ASN A 3 7.41 2.58 3.94
N ASP A 4 6.67 2.68 5.05
CA ASP A 4 5.79 3.82 5.36
C ASP A 4 6.56 5.16 5.43
N ALA A 5 7.83 5.16 5.83
CA ALA A 5 8.66 6.37 5.89
C ALA A 5 9.14 6.82 4.49
N HIS A 6 9.55 5.88 3.62
CA HIS A 6 9.90 6.19 2.23
C HIS A 6 8.68 6.66 1.45
N ALA A 7 7.53 5.98 1.60
CA ALA A 7 6.28 6.41 1.00
C ALA A 7 5.86 7.82 1.44
N LYS A 8 6.03 8.16 2.73
CA LYS A 8 5.79 9.53 3.24
C LYS A 8 6.71 10.56 2.63
N ARG A 9 7.99 10.25 2.40
CA ARG A 9 8.94 11.18 1.75
C ARG A 9 8.64 11.35 0.26
N VAL A 10 8.28 10.28 -0.44
CA VAL A 10 7.78 10.33 -1.83
C VAL A 10 6.55 11.23 -1.91
N LEU A 11 5.55 11.00 -1.05
CA LEU A 11 4.32 11.80 -1.02
C LEU A 11 4.51 13.22 -0.52
N GLY A 12 5.55 13.45 0.29
CA GLY A 12 5.96 14.77 0.76
C GLY A 12 6.81 15.56 -0.23
N SER A 13 7.25 14.93 -1.34
CA SER A 13 7.99 15.63 -2.38
C SER A 13 7.13 16.74 -2.99
N ARG A 14 7.74 17.91 -3.14
CA ARG A 14 7.10 19.12 -3.68
C ARG A 14 6.44 18.88 -5.04
N GLN A 15 7.07 18.09 -5.91
CA GLN A 15 6.51 17.78 -7.23
C GLN A 15 5.30 16.84 -7.15
N VAL A 16 5.29 15.92 -6.18
CA VAL A 16 4.18 14.99 -5.95
C VAL A 16 3.00 15.74 -5.34
N LEU A 17 3.25 16.56 -4.32
CA LEU A 17 2.24 17.40 -3.68
C LEU A 17 1.61 18.38 -4.67
N ALA A 18 2.41 18.99 -5.55
CA ALA A 18 1.88 19.91 -6.56
C ALA A 18 0.84 19.24 -7.47
N ARG A 19 1.10 17.99 -7.88
CA ARG A 19 0.16 17.19 -8.70
C ARG A 19 -1.07 16.75 -7.91
N ILE A 20 -0.89 16.37 -6.65
CA ILE A 20 -2.02 16.05 -5.77
C ILE A 20 -2.92 17.26 -5.64
N LEU A 21 -2.38 18.45 -5.35
CA LEU A 21 -3.15 19.68 -5.26
C LEU A 21 -3.83 20.03 -6.58
N GLN A 22 -3.12 19.94 -7.71
CA GLN A 22 -3.66 20.20 -9.04
C GLN A 22 -4.87 19.31 -9.38
N GLY A 23 -4.82 18.04 -8.98
CA GLY A 23 -5.89 17.08 -9.24
C GLY A 23 -7.02 17.09 -8.20
N ALA A 24 -6.71 17.42 -6.95
CA ALA A 24 -7.65 17.29 -5.83
C ALA A 24 -8.40 18.57 -5.49
N ALA A 25 -7.75 19.73 -5.62
CA ALA A 25 -8.29 21.00 -5.19
C ALA A 25 -8.61 21.89 -6.39
N GLU A 26 -9.88 22.28 -6.51
CA GLU A 26 -10.38 23.04 -7.66
C GLU A 26 -9.65 24.38 -7.85
N GLU A 27 -9.19 24.99 -6.76
CA GLU A 27 -8.44 26.25 -6.81
C GLU A 27 -7.12 26.12 -7.58
N TYR A 28 -6.55 24.91 -7.66
CA TYR A 28 -5.25 24.67 -8.28
C TYR A 28 -5.34 24.10 -9.71
N ARG A 29 -6.54 23.70 -10.17
CA ARG A 29 -6.74 23.01 -11.46
C ARG A 29 -6.29 23.84 -12.68
N GLY A 30 -6.30 25.18 -12.56
CA GLY A 30 -5.88 26.10 -13.62
C GLY A 30 -4.38 26.40 -13.68
N TYR A 31 -3.59 25.91 -12.73
CA TYR A 31 -2.17 26.20 -12.62
C TYR A 31 -1.33 24.96 -12.99
N SER A 32 -0.11 25.20 -13.47
CA SER A 32 0.88 24.15 -13.73
C SER A 32 1.45 23.58 -12.41
N ALA A 33 1.93 22.34 -12.46
CA ALA A 33 2.54 21.72 -11.29
C ALA A 33 3.80 22.47 -10.83
N GLU A 34 4.50 23.15 -11.74
CA GLU A 34 5.64 24.01 -11.44
C GLU A 34 5.22 25.26 -10.65
N GLU A 35 4.14 25.93 -11.07
CA GLU A 35 3.59 27.09 -10.37
C GLU A 35 3.08 26.72 -8.98
N ILE A 36 2.31 25.63 -8.86
CA ILE A 36 1.83 25.11 -7.58
C ILE A 36 3.02 24.73 -6.69
N GLY A 37 4.02 24.07 -7.30
CA GLY A 37 5.30 23.80 -6.67
C GLY A 37 5.89 25.06 -6.05
N ALA A 38 6.01 26.18 -6.78
CA ALA A 38 6.50 27.47 -6.28
C ALA A 38 5.85 27.91 -4.96
N TRP A 39 4.56 27.63 -4.78
CA TRP A 39 3.81 28.03 -3.59
C TRP A 39 3.92 27.07 -2.41
N ILE A 40 4.19 25.78 -2.67
CA ILE A 40 4.36 24.77 -1.62
C ILE A 40 5.53 25.12 -0.68
N GLY A 41 6.55 25.86 -1.13
CA GLY A 41 7.64 26.34 -0.27
C GLY A 41 7.24 27.44 0.73
N LEU A 42 6.09 28.10 0.54
CA LEU A 42 5.55 29.13 1.45
C LEU A 42 4.58 28.55 2.49
N ILE A 43 4.08 27.33 2.27
CA ILE A 43 3.10 26.67 3.13
C ILE A 43 3.85 25.58 3.90
N SER A 44 3.98 25.75 5.22
CA SER A 44 4.52 24.67 6.06
C SER A 44 3.59 23.46 5.98
N ILE A 45 3.97 22.46 5.18
CA ILE A 45 3.34 21.13 5.21
C ILE A 45 3.74 20.53 6.56
N LEU A 46 2.84 20.58 7.54
CA LEU A 46 3.04 19.94 8.83
C LEU A 46 3.09 18.42 8.62
N SER A 47 4.30 17.90 8.48
CA SER A 47 4.63 16.47 8.48
C SER A 47 4.67 15.89 9.91
N ASP A 48 4.47 16.71 10.95
CA ASP A 48 4.69 16.31 12.34
C ASP A 48 3.41 15.79 13.02
N LEU A 49 3.44 14.47 13.24
CA LEU A 49 2.91 13.69 14.36
C LEU A 49 1.68 14.26 15.11
N VAL A 50 0.48 13.79 14.77
CA VAL A 50 -0.71 13.92 15.63
C VAL A 50 -1.04 12.57 16.26
N ARG A 51 -0.82 12.43 17.58
CA ARG A 51 -1.40 11.39 18.46
C ARG A 51 -1.60 11.97 19.87
N PRO A 52 -2.65 11.61 20.64
CA PRO A 52 -3.08 10.21 20.87
C PRO A 52 -4.60 9.93 20.97
N GLY A 53 -5.00 8.71 20.57
CA GLY A 53 -6.34 8.15 20.83
C GLY A 53 -6.90 7.23 19.74
N SER A 54 -6.25 6.09 19.47
CA SER A 54 -6.73 4.93 18.69
C SER A 54 -7.57 5.16 17.42
N GLY A 55 -6.93 5.07 16.26
CA GLY A 55 -7.59 5.01 14.95
C GLY A 55 -6.94 5.97 13.95
N SER A 56 -5.69 5.71 13.61
CA SER A 56 -4.81 6.55 12.80
C SER A 56 -5.42 6.97 11.45
N ALA A 57 -5.84 8.24 11.36
CA ALA A 57 -5.99 8.99 10.11
C ALA A 57 -4.64 9.59 9.66
N ASP A 58 -3.54 8.83 9.82
CA ASP A 58 -2.19 9.20 9.38
C ASP A 58 -1.99 9.00 7.85
N ARG A 59 -3.07 8.65 7.13
CA ARG A 59 -3.06 8.33 5.71
C ARG A 59 -4.12 9.15 4.99
N MET A 60 -3.70 10.29 4.40
CA MET A 60 -4.49 10.99 3.38
C MET A 60 -4.70 10.11 2.13
N ILE A 61 -3.93 9.04 1.98
CA ILE A 61 -4.02 8.10 0.85
C ILE A 61 -4.25 6.67 1.36
N CYS A 62 -5.40 6.08 1.01
CA CYS A 62 -5.73 4.69 1.28
C CYS A 62 -5.35 3.82 0.06
N MET A 63 -4.34 2.97 0.22
CA MET A 63 -3.72 2.16 -0.84
C MET A 63 -4.40 0.82 -1.15
N ASN A 64 -5.54 0.52 -0.51
CA ASN A 64 -6.23 -0.76 -0.69
C ASN A 64 -7.71 -0.59 -0.29
N ALA A 65 -8.37 0.39 -0.92
CA ALA A 65 -9.77 0.62 -0.66
C ALA A 65 -10.59 -0.56 -1.22
N PRO A 66 -11.67 -0.98 -0.54
CA PRO A 66 -12.60 -1.96 -1.10
C PRO A 66 -13.07 -1.52 -2.49
N ALA A 67 -13.32 -2.48 -3.40
CA ALA A 67 -13.66 -2.17 -4.80
C ALA A 67 -14.85 -1.20 -4.97
N TYR A 68 -15.79 -1.16 -4.01
CA TYR A 68 -16.93 -0.23 -4.02
C TYR A 68 -16.58 1.22 -3.62
N VAL A 69 -15.37 1.46 -3.10
CA VAL A 69 -14.81 2.78 -2.70
C VAL A 69 -13.55 3.13 -3.52
N GLY A 70 -12.94 2.14 -4.16
CA GLY A 70 -11.76 2.30 -4.99
C GLY A 70 -11.86 3.47 -5.95
N ASN A 71 -10.78 4.23 -6.07
CA ASN A 71 -10.69 5.42 -6.90
C ASN A 71 -11.64 6.59 -6.53
N ALA A 72 -12.07 6.65 -5.27
CA ALA A 72 -12.81 7.80 -4.73
C ALA A 72 -11.89 8.89 -4.17
N MET A 73 -12.41 10.10 -4.08
CA MET A 73 -11.80 11.22 -3.39
C MET A 73 -12.86 11.96 -2.58
N SER A 74 -12.53 12.36 -1.36
CA SER A 74 -13.43 13.13 -0.50
C SER A 74 -12.67 14.27 0.14
N GLU A 75 -13.27 15.45 0.10
CA GLU A 75 -12.74 16.66 0.72
C GLU A 75 -13.61 17.08 1.90
N TYR A 76 -12.97 17.37 3.03
CA TYR A 76 -13.61 17.89 4.23
C TYR A 76 -13.12 19.32 4.47
N ARG A 77 -14.05 20.29 4.48
CA ARG A 77 -13.77 21.71 4.74
C ARG A 77 -14.47 22.19 6.01
N ILE A 78 -13.94 23.25 6.62
CA ILE A 78 -14.55 23.88 7.79
C ILE A 78 -15.67 24.82 7.34
N THR A 79 -16.88 24.62 7.89
CA THR A 79 -18.00 25.54 7.71
C THR A 79 -18.40 26.13 9.06
N LYS A 80 -18.49 27.45 9.13
CA LYS A 80 -18.94 28.16 10.33
C LYS A 80 -20.47 28.25 10.36
N THR A 81 -21.06 27.99 11.52
CA THR A 81 -22.48 28.22 11.78
C THR A 81 -22.63 28.91 13.13
N ASP A 82 -23.20 30.12 13.12
CA ASP A 82 -23.43 30.89 14.34
C ASP A 82 -24.76 30.44 14.99
N VAL A 83 -24.70 29.89 16.21
CA VAL A 83 -25.88 29.39 16.95
C VAL A 83 -26.57 30.51 17.75
N MET A 84 -25.80 31.46 18.29
CA MET A 84 -26.32 32.65 18.98
C MET A 84 -25.43 33.86 18.72
N GLY A 85 -26.06 35.00 18.39
CA GLY A 85 -25.35 36.19 17.93
C GLY A 85 -24.77 36.00 16.53
N ARG A 86 -24.19 37.06 15.97
CA ARG A 86 -23.46 37.00 14.69
C ARG A 86 -22.03 37.42 14.95
N ILE A 87 -21.07 36.59 14.56
CA ILE A 87 -19.65 36.94 14.58
C ILE A 87 -19.25 37.26 13.12
N PRO A 88 -19.11 38.56 12.76
CA PRO A 88 -18.82 38.96 11.39
C PRO A 88 -17.36 38.63 11.04
N GLU A 89 -17.17 37.43 10.53
CA GLU A 89 -15.88 36.89 10.13
C GLU A 89 -15.95 36.44 8.66
N LEU A 90 -14.93 36.79 7.89
CA LEU A 90 -14.85 36.40 6.49
C LEU A 90 -14.56 34.90 6.38
N LYS A 91 -15.12 34.23 5.37
CA LYS A 91 -14.86 32.80 5.13
C LYS A 91 -13.36 32.48 5.05
N SER A 92 -12.60 33.34 4.38
CA SER A 92 -11.14 33.24 4.24
C SER A 92 -10.36 33.28 5.57
N SER A 93 -10.99 33.74 6.66
CA SER A 93 -10.37 33.76 7.98
C SER A 93 -10.36 32.39 8.67
N TYR A 94 -11.39 31.56 8.46
CA TYR A 94 -11.54 30.23 9.09
C TYR A 94 -11.40 29.04 8.13
N ASP A 95 -11.70 29.22 6.83
CA ASP A 95 -11.63 28.17 5.80
C ASP A 95 -10.19 27.97 5.33
N LYS A 96 -9.30 27.64 6.26
CA LYS A 96 -7.85 27.43 6.04
C LYS A 96 -7.44 25.97 6.09
N LEU A 97 -8.28 25.10 6.64
CA LEU A 97 -8.01 23.68 6.79
C LEU A 97 -8.95 22.90 5.89
N SER A 98 -8.36 22.15 4.96
CA SER A 98 -9.02 21.15 4.14
C SER A 98 -8.33 19.81 4.35
N VAL A 99 -9.11 18.75 4.53
CA VAL A 99 -8.61 17.37 4.58
C VAL A 99 -9.09 16.65 3.33
N VAL A 100 -8.16 16.24 2.49
CA VAL A 100 -8.45 15.41 1.32
C VAL A 100 -8.09 13.97 1.62
N ILE A 101 -9.05 13.06 1.44
CA ILE A 101 -8.85 11.62 1.50
C ILE A 101 -8.95 11.07 0.07
N ILE A 102 -7.89 10.39 -0.37
CA ILE A 102 -7.82 9.73 -1.68
C ILE A 102 -7.78 8.22 -1.45
N CYS A 103 -8.71 7.50 -2.08
CA CYS A 103 -8.77 6.05 -2.05
C CYS A 103 -8.33 5.49 -3.39
N LEU A 104 -7.33 4.61 -3.39
CA LEU A 104 -6.81 3.94 -4.58
C LEU A 104 -7.28 2.48 -4.60
N ASP A 105 -7.65 1.99 -5.79
CA ASP A 105 -7.83 0.57 -6.04
C ASP A 105 -6.51 -0.04 -6.54
N GLY A 106 -5.92 -0.93 -5.74
CA GLY A 106 -4.66 -1.59 -6.08
C GLY A 106 -4.75 -2.51 -7.31
N ARG A 107 -5.95 -2.82 -7.82
CA ARG A 107 -6.14 -3.74 -8.96
C ARG A 107 -6.27 -3.04 -10.31
N ASN A 108 -6.52 -1.73 -10.31
CA ASN A 108 -6.90 -0.96 -11.50
C ASN A 108 -6.03 0.29 -11.71
N ALA A 109 -4.75 0.22 -11.37
CA ALA A 109 -3.80 1.33 -11.54
C ALA A 109 -3.64 1.76 -13.03
N GLY A 110 -3.96 0.87 -13.98
CA GLY A 110 -3.76 1.09 -15.43
C GLY A 110 -4.93 1.72 -16.20
N ASP A 111 -6.17 1.68 -15.68
CA ASP A 111 -7.38 2.04 -16.46
C ASP A 111 -7.71 3.53 -16.48
N SER A 112 -6.94 4.36 -15.75
CA SER A 112 -7.24 5.78 -15.55
C SER A 112 -6.06 6.70 -15.90
N LYS A 113 -5.48 6.49 -17.10
CA LYS A 113 -4.40 7.32 -17.65
C LYS A 113 -4.76 8.81 -17.61
N GLY A 114 -3.85 9.64 -17.07
CA GLY A 114 -4.02 11.08 -16.98
C GLY A 114 -4.86 11.58 -15.79
N SER A 115 -5.38 10.67 -14.96
CA SER A 115 -6.09 11.04 -13.72
C SER A 115 -5.14 11.09 -12.51
N LEU A 116 -5.56 11.77 -11.44
CA LEU A 116 -4.83 11.77 -10.16
C LEU A 116 -4.67 10.36 -9.58
N HIS A 117 -5.69 9.52 -9.74
CA HIS A 117 -5.67 8.13 -9.28
C HIS A 117 -4.70 7.28 -10.08
N GLY A 118 -4.63 7.48 -11.40
CA GLY A 118 -3.62 6.85 -12.26
C GLY A 118 -2.20 7.27 -11.87
N PHE A 119 -1.99 8.58 -11.63
CA PHE A 119 -0.69 9.10 -11.18
C PHE A 119 -0.24 8.44 -9.87
N LEU A 120 -1.09 8.45 -8.85
CA LEU A 120 -0.79 7.86 -7.55
C LEU A 120 -0.68 6.33 -7.62
N GLY A 121 -1.51 5.69 -8.46
CA GLY A 121 -1.44 4.27 -8.75
C GLY A 121 -0.11 3.86 -9.34
N THR A 122 0.39 4.58 -10.35
CA THR A 122 1.72 4.37 -10.92
C THR A 122 2.83 4.62 -9.89
N LEU A 123 2.79 5.77 -9.20
CA LEU A 123 3.83 6.18 -8.25
C LEU A 123 4.02 5.15 -7.12
N LEU A 124 2.91 4.68 -6.57
CA LEU A 124 2.90 3.81 -5.39
C LEU A 124 2.74 2.32 -5.73
N SER A 125 2.66 1.95 -7.01
CA SER A 125 2.50 0.55 -7.44
C SER A 125 3.62 -0.34 -6.88
N PRO A 126 3.30 -1.47 -6.22
CA PRO A 126 4.31 -2.42 -5.78
C PRO A 126 4.86 -3.26 -6.95
N ASP A 127 4.07 -3.43 -8.02
CA ASP A 127 4.36 -4.35 -9.12
C ASP A 127 5.17 -3.71 -10.26
N MET A 128 5.52 -2.42 -10.13
CA MET A 128 6.26 -1.68 -11.15
C MET A 128 7.66 -1.35 -10.68
N SER A 129 8.65 -1.57 -11.56
CA SER A 129 10.02 -1.15 -11.33
C SER A 129 10.14 0.38 -11.31
N VAL A 130 11.21 0.88 -10.69
CA VAL A 130 11.48 2.34 -10.65
C VAL A 130 11.66 2.91 -12.06
N ASP A 131 12.25 2.16 -12.98
CA ASP A 131 12.44 2.59 -14.37
C ASP A 131 11.11 2.69 -15.13
N GLU A 132 10.20 1.74 -14.93
CA GLU A 132 8.85 1.79 -15.52
C GLU A 132 8.04 2.96 -14.94
N LYS A 133 8.10 3.14 -13.62
CA LYS A 133 7.48 4.29 -12.95
C LYS A 133 8.01 5.59 -13.52
N ARG A 134 9.33 5.74 -13.64
CA ARG A 134 9.96 6.93 -14.22
C ARG A 134 9.44 7.21 -15.62
N GLY A 135 9.46 6.21 -16.51
CA GLY A 135 9.00 6.39 -17.89
C GLY A 135 7.56 6.89 -17.97
N ILE A 136 6.64 6.28 -17.20
CA ILE A 136 5.22 6.66 -17.22
C ILE A 136 5.01 8.02 -16.53
N LEU A 137 5.67 8.30 -15.41
CA LEU A 137 5.54 9.57 -14.70
C LEU A 137 6.08 10.76 -15.52
N GLU A 138 7.19 10.56 -16.25
CA GLU A 138 7.74 11.55 -17.16
C GLU A 138 6.87 11.74 -18.41
N GLN A 139 6.44 10.65 -19.05
CA GLN A 139 5.71 10.68 -20.31
C GLN A 139 4.25 11.13 -20.15
N ASP A 140 3.52 10.51 -19.23
CA ASP A 140 2.06 10.67 -19.12
C ASP A 140 1.68 11.80 -18.14
N TYR A 141 2.57 12.15 -17.20
CA TYR A 141 2.30 13.14 -16.15
C TYR A 141 3.29 14.32 -16.13
N GLY A 142 4.23 14.38 -17.08
CA GLY A 142 5.20 15.47 -17.22
C GLY A 142 6.10 15.65 -16.00
N MET A 143 6.26 14.60 -15.18
CA MET A 143 6.98 14.67 -13.92
C MET A 143 8.46 14.39 -14.12
N LYS A 144 9.31 15.39 -13.94
CA LYS A 144 10.76 15.20 -14.02
C LYS A 144 11.25 14.39 -12.83
N MET A 145 11.89 13.25 -13.09
CA MET A 145 12.46 12.44 -12.03
C MET A 145 13.69 13.12 -11.42
N GLU A 146 13.54 13.67 -10.22
CA GLU A 146 14.65 14.21 -9.42
C GLU A 146 15.39 13.09 -8.71
N GLN A 147 16.71 13.26 -8.51
CA GLN A 147 17.55 12.23 -7.90
C GLN A 147 17.06 11.82 -6.51
N GLU A 148 16.68 12.77 -5.66
CA GLU A 148 16.17 12.49 -4.31
C GLU A 148 14.89 11.65 -4.35
N LEU A 149 13.96 11.97 -5.26
CA LEU A 149 12.73 11.21 -5.43
C LEU A 149 13.00 9.80 -5.96
N GLU A 150 13.91 9.68 -6.93
CA GLU A 150 14.30 8.38 -7.50
C GLU A 150 14.92 7.48 -6.43
N GLU A 151 15.79 8.03 -5.58
CA GLU A 151 16.39 7.31 -4.46
C GLU A 151 15.32 6.83 -3.47
N GLU A 152 14.35 7.67 -3.11
CA GLU A 152 13.25 7.27 -2.22
C GLU A 152 12.38 6.16 -2.83
N LEU A 153 12.08 6.23 -4.13
CA LEU A 153 11.34 5.19 -4.85
C LEU A 153 12.14 3.88 -4.89
N ARG A 154 13.45 3.92 -5.15
CA ARG A 154 14.34 2.74 -5.11
C ARG A 154 14.35 2.07 -3.75
N GLN A 155 14.50 2.86 -2.68
CA GLN A 155 14.49 2.32 -1.31
C GLN A 155 13.14 1.68 -0.95
N MET A 156 12.03 2.26 -1.43
CA MET A 156 10.69 1.71 -1.25
C MET A 156 10.51 0.34 -1.95
N CYS A 157 10.98 0.21 -3.19
CA CYS A 157 10.92 -1.03 -3.97
C CYS A 157 11.83 -2.11 -3.37
N ASN A 158 13.12 -1.81 -3.14
CA ASN A 158 14.10 -2.77 -2.60
C ASN A 158 13.67 -3.35 -1.24
N LEU A 159 13.06 -2.53 -0.39
CA LEU A 159 12.57 -2.98 0.91
C LEU A 159 11.40 -3.95 0.76
N SER A 160 10.51 -3.72 -0.21
CA SER A 160 9.35 -4.58 -0.45
C SER A 160 9.80 -5.95 -0.95
N GLU A 161 10.75 -5.98 -1.90
CA GLU A 161 11.40 -7.20 -2.39
C GLU A 161 12.08 -7.99 -1.25
N ALA A 162 12.87 -7.31 -0.41
CA ALA A 162 13.56 -7.97 0.70
C ALA A 162 12.60 -8.56 1.75
N ILE A 163 11.43 -7.94 1.96
CA ILE A 163 10.39 -8.47 2.85
C ILE A 163 9.75 -9.70 2.22
N GLU A 164 9.41 -9.63 0.93
CA GLU A 164 8.83 -10.74 0.18
C GLU A 164 9.76 -11.95 0.15
N GLU A 165 11.03 -11.75 -0.21
CA GLU A 165 12.03 -12.81 -0.25
C GLU A 165 12.23 -13.47 1.13
N ARG A 166 12.30 -12.67 2.20
CA ARG A 166 12.41 -13.20 3.57
C ARG A 166 11.16 -13.97 3.98
N GLY A 167 9.98 -13.47 3.62
CA GLY A 167 8.70 -14.13 3.87
C GLY A 167 8.64 -15.47 3.15
N PHE A 168 9.02 -15.50 1.88
CA PHE A 168 9.10 -16.70 1.06
C PHE A 168 10.10 -17.72 1.63
N SER A 169 11.34 -17.30 1.92
CA SER A 169 12.37 -18.18 2.46
C SER A 169 11.97 -18.80 3.80
N LYS A 170 11.36 -18.00 4.69
CA LYS A 170 10.85 -18.50 5.97
C LYS A 170 9.66 -19.43 5.80
N GLY A 171 8.70 -19.09 4.93
CA GLY A 171 7.54 -19.94 4.65
C GLY A 171 7.94 -21.27 4.01
N PHE A 172 8.88 -21.25 3.06
CA PHE A 172 9.40 -22.43 2.41
C PHE A 172 10.13 -23.36 3.38
N SER A 173 11.06 -22.82 4.18
CA SER A 173 11.79 -23.61 5.18
C SER A 173 10.86 -24.19 6.25
N GLN A 174 9.88 -23.40 6.70
CA GLN A 174 8.86 -23.87 7.63
C GLN A 174 8.00 -24.99 7.02
N GLY A 175 7.53 -24.84 5.78
CA GLY A 175 6.73 -25.86 5.09
C GLY A 175 7.50 -27.18 4.87
N ILE A 176 8.81 -27.11 4.58
CA ILE A 176 9.65 -28.32 4.51
C ILE A 176 9.78 -28.98 5.88
N SER A 177 10.03 -28.21 6.94
CA SER A 177 10.13 -28.74 8.31
C SER A 177 8.83 -29.41 8.75
N GLU A 178 7.71 -28.73 8.57
CA GLU A 178 6.37 -29.25 8.89
C GLU A 178 6.08 -30.53 8.09
N GLY A 179 6.36 -30.55 6.78
CA GLY A 179 6.18 -31.76 5.96
C GLY A 179 7.04 -32.96 6.40
N ILE A 180 8.26 -32.72 6.89
CA ILE A 180 9.12 -33.77 7.46
C ILE A 180 8.54 -34.28 8.79
N GLU A 181 8.09 -33.38 9.66
CA GLU A 181 7.48 -33.74 10.95
C GLU A 181 6.19 -34.53 10.77
N ASP A 182 5.32 -34.10 9.86
CA ASP A 182 4.07 -34.79 9.52
C ASP A 182 4.35 -36.21 9.00
N PHE A 183 5.31 -36.34 8.08
CA PHE A 183 5.68 -37.63 7.53
C PHE A 183 6.34 -38.54 8.58
N ALA A 184 7.12 -37.98 9.50
CA ALA A 184 7.68 -38.72 10.63
C ALA A 184 6.59 -39.24 11.58
N ALA A 185 5.61 -38.40 11.92
CA ALA A 185 4.46 -38.79 12.74
C ALA A 185 3.63 -39.89 12.08
N LEU A 186 3.37 -39.76 10.76
CA LEU A 186 2.68 -40.79 9.99
C LEU A 186 3.45 -42.12 10.02
N THR A 187 4.76 -42.06 9.81
CA THR A 187 5.62 -43.24 9.85
C THR A 187 5.59 -43.90 11.22
N GLU A 188 5.65 -43.13 12.30
CA GLU A 188 5.58 -43.66 13.67
C GLU A 188 4.24 -44.37 13.93
N ASN A 189 3.12 -43.79 13.52
CA ASN A 189 1.79 -44.39 13.70
C ASN A 189 1.64 -45.70 12.90
N LEU A 190 2.05 -45.70 11.63
CA LEU A 190 1.98 -46.90 10.78
C LEU A 190 2.90 -48.02 11.31
N LEU A 191 4.06 -47.68 11.86
CA LEU A 191 4.97 -48.66 12.49
C LEU A 191 4.37 -49.26 13.76
N LYS A 192 3.72 -48.46 14.62
CA LYS A 192 3.02 -48.95 15.82
C LYS A 192 1.94 -49.97 15.48
N GLU A 193 1.23 -49.78 14.37
CA GLU A 193 0.19 -50.68 13.88
C GLU A 193 0.71 -51.80 12.96
N SER A 194 2.02 -51.86 12.71
CA SER A 194 2.66 -52.82 11.78
C SER A 194 2.11 -52.76 10.33
N ARG A 195 1.59 -51.60 9.90
CA ARG A 195 1.02 -51.33 8.57
C ARG A 195 2.10 -51.00 7.53
N LEU A 196 3.10 -51.87 7.39
CA LEU A 196 4.25 -51.65 6.51
C LEU A 196 3.88 -51.56 5.02
N GLY A 197 2.83 -52.27 4.59
CA GLY A 197 2.32 -52.20 3.21
C GLY A 197 1.74 -50.82 2.87
N ASP A 198 1.04 -50.21 3.83
CA ASP A 198 0.47 -48.87 3.67
C ASP A 198 1.58 -47.81 3.64
N LEU A 199 2.63 -47.97 4.45
CA LEU A 199 3.81 -47.10 4.42
C LEU A 199 4.50 -47.15 3.04
N GLN A 200 4.73 -48.34 2.48
CA GLN A 200 5.34 -48.50 1.16
C GLN A 200 4.51 -47.85 0.05
N ARG A 201 3.18 -47.91 0.17
CA ARG A 201 2.27 -47.26 -0.76
C ARG A 201 2.27 -45.73 -0.60
N ALA A 202 2.22 -45.23 0.63
CA ALA A 202 2.18 -43.80 0.95
C ALA A 202 3.43 -43.02 0.48
N VAL A 203 4.59 -43.69 0.39
CA VAL A 203 5.81 -43.10 -0.19
C VAL A 203 5.62 -42.73 -1.66
N LYS A 204 4.83 -43.51 -2.42
CA LYS A 204 4.68 -43.38 -3.87
C LYS A 204 3.36 -42.74 -4.30
N ASP A 205 2.32 -42.90 -3.49
CA ASP A 205 0.96 -42.49 -3.77
C ASP A 205 0.59 -41.31 -2.86
N GLU A 206 0.64 -40.11 -3.42
CA GLU A 206 0.34 -38.87 -2.70
C GLU A 206 -1.13 -38.81 -2.26
N ALA A 207 -2.08 -39.25 -3.09
CA ALA A 207 -3.49 -39.25 -2.74
C ALA A 207 -3.78 -40.19 -1.57
N PHE A 208 -3.16 -41.38 -1.59
CA PHE A 208 -3.25 -42.32 -0.47
C PHE A 208 -2.54 -41.78 0.78
N ARG A 209 -1.40 -41.10 0.63
CA ARG A 209 -0.71 -40.44 1.75
C ARG A 209 -1.58 -39.36 2.40
N SER A 210 -2.30 -38.56 1.61
CA SER A 210 -3.25 -37.56 2.14
C SER A 210 -4.41 -38.21 2.91
N GLN A 211 -4.93 -39.34 2.44
CA GLN A 211 -5.96 -40.10 3.18
C GLN A 211 -5.45 -40.59 4.54
N LEU A 212 -4.20 -41.05 4.61
CA LEU A 212 -3.60 -41.47 5.87
C LEU A 212 -3.33 -40.29 6.82
N PHE A 213 -2.94 -39.13 6.28
CA PHE A 213 -2.82 -37.92 7.09
C PHE A 213 -4.16 -37.52 7.72
N GLU A 214 -5.27 -37.61 6.97
CA GLU A 214 -6.61 -37.41 7.51
C GLU A 214 -7.00 -38.47 8.55
N GLU A 215 -6.70 -39.75 8.27
CA GLU A 215 -6.98 -40.89 9.18
C GLU A 215 -6.33 -40.69 10.55
N TYR A 216 -5.06 -40.27 10.57
CA TYR A 216 -4.31 -40.02 11.81
C TYR A 216 -4.44 -38.59 12.35
N ASN A 217 -5.29 -37.76 11.73
CA ASN A 217 -5.48 -36.35 12.09
C ASN A 217 -4.16 -35.56 12.17
N ILE A 218 -3.22 -35.89 11.28
CA ILE A 218 -1.95 -35.19 11.09
C ILE A 218 -2.26 -34.00 10.19
N LYS A 219 -2.13 -32.79 10.74
CA LYS A 219 -2.71 -31.58 10.14
C LYS A 219 -2.08 -31.25 8.79
N SER A 220 -2.93 -31.20 7.76
CA SER A 220 -2.75 -30.30 6.62
C SER A 220 -3.53 -29.01 6.91
N ARG A 221 -2.85 -27.86 7.01
CA ARG A 221 -3.48 -26.53 7.10
C ARG A 221 -3.13 -25.71 5.88
#